data_AF-A0A7S2AN53-F1
#
_entry.id   AF-A0A7S2AN53-F1
#
_cell.length_a   1.000
_cell.length_b   1.000
_cell.length_c   1.000
_cell.angle_alpha   90.00
_cell.angle_beta   90.00
_cell.angle_gamma   90.00
#
_symmetry.space_group_name_H-M   'P 1'
#
loop_
_entity.id
_entity.type
_entity.pdbx_description
1 polymer ?
#
loop_
_entity_poly.entity_id
_entity_poly.type
_entity_poly.pdbx_seq_one_letter_code
_entity_poly.pdbx_strand_id
1 'polypeptide(L)'
;VFRSDKPSSRTDAVMLDAWITRSLERYSRPNALEDREDLAKTVEALVPILSVGLHELVRQVSHHCAERGVALEKVWRTYVELFDRVLRQMRDSLQEQRRRTSETQRRLQEVKAELREVKRRHPEDMQSAIQDLESSFMQRQQDQEQELRKASDENTQLQQELKQHRTEMDIWFPGFSFYQDSYIK
;
A
#
# COMPACT_ATOMS: atom_id res chain seq x y z
N VAL A 1 43.48 40.75 -4.04
CA VAL A 1 42.61 41.50 -4.98
C VAL A 1 43.37 41.62 -6.29
N PHE A 2 42.87 40.98 -7.35
CA PHE A 2 43.49 41.01 -8.68
C PHE A 2 43.25 42.39 -9.32
N ARG A 3 44.28 42.99 -9.94
CA ARG A 3 44.16 44.32 -10.56
C ARG A 3 43.47 44.18 -11.93
N SER A 4 42.38 44.91 -12.13
CA SER A 4 41.52 44.76 -13.34
C SER A 4 42.16 45.29 -14.62
N ASP A 5 43.12 46.22 -14.53
CA ASP A 5 43.58 47.03 -15.66
C ASP A 5 44.92 46.56 -16.26
N LYS A 6 45.39 45.36 -15.90
CA LYS A 6 46.68 44.82 -16.38
C LYS A 6 46.50 43.46 -17.07
N PRO A 7 47.33 43.15 -18.09
CA PRO A 7 47.41 41.81 -18.67
C PRO A 7 47.64 40.78 -17.58
N SER A 8 46.90 39.67 -17.67
CA SER A 8 47.11 38.51 -16.81
C SER A 8 48.54 38.00 -16.99
N SER A 9 49.28 37.91 -15.89
CA SER A 9 50.59 37.25 -15.88
C SER A 9 50.44 35.76 -15.55
N ARG A 10 51.43 34.94 -15.91
CA ARG A 10 51.50 33.54 -15.48
C ARG A 10 51.40 33.42 -13.95
N THR A 11 51.95 34.38 -13.23
CA THR A 11 51.88 34.46 -11.77
C THR A 11 50.44 34.67 -11.28
N ASP A 12 49.66 35.52 -11.94
CA ASP A 12 48.25 35.75 -11.57
C ASP A 12 47.39 34.50 -11.77
N ALA A 13 47.62 33.77 -12.86
CA ALA A 13 46.95 32.48 -13.10
C ALA A 13 47.30 31.44 -12.03
N VAL A 14 48.58 31.34 -11.64
CA VAL A 14 49.02 30.44 -10.55
C VAL A 14 48.44 30.86 -9.19
N MET A 15 48.35 32.17 -8.92
CA MET A 15 47.72 32.67 -7.69
C MET A 15 46.22 32.36 -7.65
N LEU A 16 45.53 32.47 -8.78
CA LEU A 16 44.12 32.11 -8.90
C LEU A 16 43.90 30.62 -8.68
N ASP A 17 44.68 29.77 -9.34
CA ASP A 17 44.62 28.32 -9.16
C ASP A 17 44.85 27.91 -7.69
N ALA A 18 45.90 28.45 -7.06
CA ALA A 18 46.17 28.20 -5.64
C ALA A 18 45.04 28.72 -4.73
N TRP A 19 44.38 29.83 -5.08
CA TRP A 19 43.23 30.34 -4.34
C TRP A 19 42.00 29.45 -4.51
N ILE A 20 41.67 29.01 -5.73
CA ILE A 20 40.56 28.10 -6.01
C ILE A 20 40.79 26.78 -5.29
N THR A 21 41.96 26.16 -5.47
CA THR A 21 42.31 24.87 -4.85
C THR A 21 42.18 24.92 -3.32
N ARG A 22 42.79 25.91 -2.65
CA ARG A 22 42.63 26.09 -1.19
C ARG A 22 41.19 26.34 -0.76
N SER A 23 40.40 27.01 -1.61
CA SER A 23 39.00 27.29 -1.30
C SER A 23 38.15 26.03 -1.44
N LEU A 24 38.43 25.18 -2.44
CA LEU A 24 37.77 23.89 -2.65
C LEU A 24 38.14 22.85 -1.59
N GLU A 25 39.42 22.78 -1.20
CA GLU A 25 39.92 21.85 -0.16
C GLU A 25 39.21 22.02 1.18
N ARG A 26 38.73 23.23 1.50
CA ARG A 26 37.93 23.49 2.70
C ARG A 26 36.60 22.74 2.71
N TYR A 27 36.08 22.40 1.54
CA TYR A 27 34.80 21.71 1.35
C TYR A 27 34.94 20.26 0.89
N SER A 28 36.14 19.79 0.51
CA SER A 28 36.41 18.38 0.17
C SER A 28 36.54 17.45 1.39
N ARG A 29 36.24 17.91 2.61
CA ARG A 29 36.33 17.05 3.80
C ARG A 29 35.21 16.00 3.79
N PRO A 30 35.53 14.69 3.91
CA PRO A 30 34.57 13.60 3.76
C PRO A 30 33.37 13.64 4.73
N ASN A 31 33.55 14.23 5.92
CA ASN A 31 32.55 14.20 6.99
C ASN A 31 31.43 15.26 6.86
N ALA A 32 31.47 16.16 5.88
CA ALA A 32 30.46 17.22 5.71
C ALA A 32 29.25 16.79 4.87
N LEU A 33 29.27 15.58 4.29
CA LEU A 33 28.26 15.08 3.36
C LEU A 33 27.24 14.12 4.01
N GLU A 34 27.42 13.74 5.26
CA GLU A 34 26.50 12.81 5.95
C GLU A 34 25.20 13.50 6.38
N ASP A 35 25.23 14.80 6.67
CA ASP A 35 24.03 15.58 6.98
C ASP A 35 23.54 16.40 5.78
N ARG A 36 22.28 16.15 5.35
CA ARG A 36 21.63 16.88 4.24
C ARG A 36 21.57 18.39 4.47
N GLU A 37 21.50 18.81 5.73
CA GLU A 37 21.47 20.23 6.11
C GLU A 37 22.83 20.90 5.95
N ASP A 38 23.91 20.14 6.15
CA ASP A 38 25.28 20.60 5.98
C ASP A 38 25.68 20.68 4.50
N LEU A 39 25.12 19.80 3.65
CA LEU A 39 25.32 19.89 2.21
C LEU A 39 24.74 21.18 1.61
N ALA A 40 23.51 21.56 2.01
CA ALA A 40 22.89 22.78 1.50
C ALA A 40 23.68 24.04 1.87
N LYS A 41 24.10 24.14 3.15
CA LYS A 41 24.95 25.23 3.64
C LYS A 41 26.32 25.26 2.96
N THR A 42 26.89 24.08 2.70
CA THR A 42 28.16 23.94 1.97
C THR A 42 28.04 24.46 0.54
N VAL A 43 26.97 24.09 -0.18
CA VAL A 43 26.73 24.57 -1.54
C VAL A 43 26.53 26.08 -1.57
N GLU A 44 25.74 26.64 -0.64
CA GLU A 44 25.52 28.09 -0.54
C GLU A 44 26.82 28.87 -0.30
N ALA A 45 27.74 28.32 0.49
CA ALA A 45 29.05 28.93 0.74
C ALA A 45 30.02 28.78 -0.45
N LEU A 46 29.88 27.71 -1.25
CA LEU A 46 30.77 27.41 -2.37
C LEU A 46 30.44 28.21 -3.64
N VAL A 47 29.15 28.48 -3.90
CA VAL A 47 28.68 29.18 -5.10
C VAL A 47 29.33 30.56 -5.28
N PRO A 48 29.44 31.43 -4.26
CA PRO A 48 30.13 32.71 -4.38
C PRO A 48 31.61 32.56 -4.73
N ILE A 49 32.29 31.57 -4.15
CA ILE A 49 33.72 31.31 -4.37
C ILE A 49 33.96 30.89 -5.83
N LEU A 50 33.18 29.94 -6.34
CA LEU A 50 33.28 29.49 -7.72
C LEU A 50 32.93 30.61 -8.70
N SER A 51 31.94 31.43 -8.37
CA SER A 51 31.55 32.58 -9.18
C SER A 51 32.66 33.62 -9.27
N VAL A 52 33.35 33.93 -8.16
CA VAL A 52 34.52 34.83 -8.16
C VAL A 52 35.67 34.25 -8.98
N GLY A 53 35.98 32.96 -8.79
CA GLY A 53 37.05 32.29 -9.54
C GLY A 53 36.81 32.30 -11.05
N LEU A 54 35.57 32.03 -11.47
CA LEU A 54 35.21 32.06 -12.88
C LEU A 54 35.20 33.48 -13.46
N HIS A 55 34.64 34.47 -12.78
CA HIS A 55 34.67 35.85 -13.31
C HIS A 55 36.11 36.33 -13.53
N GLU A 56 37.04 35.94 -12.65
CA GLU A 56 38.45 36.20 -12.82
C GLU A 56 39.05 35.41 -14.01
N LEU A 57 38.71 34.13 -14.19
CA LEU A 57 39.12 33.36 -15.38
C LEU A 57 38.62 34.01 -16.68
N VAL A 58 37.35 34.39 -16.73
CA VAL A 58 36.77 35.09 -17.89
C VAL A 58 37.52 36.39 -18.14
N ARG A 59 37.83 37.18 -17.10
CA ARG A 59 38.64 38.42 -17.26
C ARG A 59 40.01 38.12 -17.87
N GLN A 60 40.73 37.12 -17.35
CA GLN A 60 42.06 36.76 -17.83
C GLN A 60 42.02 36.27 -19.28
N VAL A 61 41.05 35.43 -19.65
CA VAL A 61 40.88 34.96 -21.03
C VAL A 61 40.49 36.11 -21.96
N SER A 62 39.54 36.97 -21.55
CA SER A 62 39.10 38.14 -22.32
C SER A 62 40.24 39.12 -22.62
N HIS A 63 41.20 39.27 -21.71
CA HIS A 63 42.37 40.11 -21.94
C HIS A 63 43.26 39.56 -23.07
N HIS A 64 43.39 38.24 -23.20
CA HIS A 64 44.17 37.63 -24.28
C HIS A 64 43.39 37.53 -25.60
N CYS A 65 42.09 37.24 -25.53
CA CYS A 65 41.19 37.11 -26.66
C CYS A 65 39.75 37.29 -26.17
N ALA A 66 39.14 38.43 -26.49
CA ALA A 66 37.80 38.79 -26.04
C ALA A 66 36.75 37.75 -26.46
N GLU A 67 36.87 37.20 -27.66
CA GLU A 67 35.94 36.21 -28.22
C GLU A 67 35.96 34.91 -27.41
N ARG A 68 37.14 34.47 -26.95
CA ARG A 68 37.27 33.28 -26.09
C ARG A 68 36.67 33.53 -24.71
N GLY A 69 36.83 34.75 -24.16
CA GLY A 69 36.23 35.13 -22.89
C GLY A 69 34.71 35.13 -22.94
N VAL A 70 34.13 35.72 -24.01
CA VAL A 70 32.69 35.70 -24.27
C VAL A 70 32.17 34.26 -24.43
N ALA A 71 32.90 33.41 -25.15
CA ALA A 71 32.53 32.00 -25.30
C ALA A 71 32.54 31.26 -23.95
N LEU A 72 33.56 31.47 -23.11
CA LEU A 72 33.67 30.87 -21.78
C LEU A 72 32.53 31.32 -20.86
N GLU A 73 32.22 32.61 -20.85
CA GLU A 73 31.11 33.16 -20.06
C GLU A 73 29.77 32.55 -20.51
N LYS A 74 29.55 32.42 -21.83
CA LYS A 74 28.33 31.81 -22.38
C LYS A 74 28.18 30.36 -21.96
N VAL A 75 29.25 29.56 -22.08
CA VAL A 75 29.25 28.15 -21.65
C VAL A 75 28.89 28.04 -20.17
N TRP A 76 29.50 28.87 -19.32
CA TRP A 76 29.19 28.85 -17.90
C TRP A 76 27.75 29.26 -17.59
N ARG A 77 27.25 30.35 -18.16
CA ARG A 77 25.87 30.79 -17.93
C ARG A 77 24.88 29.69 -18.31
N THR A 78 25.08 29.06 -19.47
CA THR A 78 24.24 27.93 -19.89
C THR A 78 24.35 26.76 -18.92
N TYR A 79 25.54 26.46 -18.39
CA TYR A 79 25.71 25.41 -17.39
C TYR A 79 24.94 25.73 -16.10
N VAL A 80 25.07 26.94 -15.55
CA VAL A 80 24.35 27.38 -14.35
C VAL A 80 22.83 27.31 -14.57
N GLU A 81 22.34 27.78 -15.72
CA GLU A 81 20.92 27.70 -16.07
C GLU A 81 20.41 26.25 -16.15
N LEU A 82 21.20 25.34 -16.73
CA LEU A 82 20.86 23.91 -16.77
C LEU A 82 20.82 23.30 -15.37
N PHE A 83 21.80 23.62 -14.53
CA PHE A 83 21.82 23.17 -13.14
C PHE A 83 20.61 23.66 -12.35
N ASP A 84 20.26 24.94 -12.48
CA ASP A 84 19.07 25.50 -11.83
C ASP A 84 17.78 24.82 -12.31
N ARG A 85 17.65 24.55 -13.61
CA ARG A 85 16.51 23.79 -14.15
C ARG A 85 16.42 22.38 -13.56
N VAL A 86 17.54 21.66 -13.49
CA VAL A 86 17.59 20.32 -12.89
C VAL A 86 17.21 20.37 -11.41
N LEU A 87 17.74 21.34 -10.66
CA LEU A 87 17.41 21.50 -9.24
C LEU A 87 15.92 21.80 -9.02
N ARG A 88 15.32 22.66 -9.84
CA ARG A 88 13.87 22.92 -9.81
C ARG A 88 13.08 21.64 -10.09
N GLN A 89 13.42 20.92 -11.15
CA GLN A 89 12.75 19.67 -11.49
C GLN A 89 12.88 18.60 -10.38
N MET A 90 14.05 18.51 -9.72
CA MET A 90 14.23 17.62 -8.57
C MET A 90 13.38 18.03 -7.37
N ARG A 91 13.25 19.34 -7.08
CA ARG A 91 12.39 19.86 -6.01
C ARG A 91 10.93 19.53 -6.28
N ASP A 92 10.45 19.78 -7.50
CA ASP A 92 9.08 19.48 -7.91
C ASP A 92 8.80 17.97 -7.82
N SER A 93 9.74 17.15 -8.29
CA SER A 93 9.65 15.70 -8.19
C SER A 93 9.58 15.23 -6.73
N LEU A 94 10.43 15.78 -5.86
CA LEU A 94 10.41 15.47 -4.43
C LEU A 94 9.09 15.86 -3.77
N GLN A 95 8.54 17.02 -4.12
CA GLN A 95 7.24 17.48 -3.61
C GLN A 95 6.11 16.54 -4.05
N GLU A 96 6.09 16.14 -5.32
CA GLU A 96 5.10 15.20 -5.85
C GLU A 96 5.22 13.83 -5.18
N GLN A 97 6.45 13.33 -4.97
CA GLN A 97 6.67 12.08 -4.23
C GLN A 97 6.15 12.18 -2.80
N ARG A 98 6.44 13.27 -2.08
CA ARG A 98 5.92 13.50 -0.72
C ARG A 98 4.39 13.50 -0.70
N ARG A 99 3.75 14.16 -1.68
CA ARG A 99 2.29 14.17 -1.82
C ARG A 99 1.75 12.75 -2.01
N ARG A 100 2.30 11.99 -2.96
CA ARG A 100 1.90 10.59 -3.21
C ARG A 100 2.08 9.71 -1.98
N THR A 101 3.23 9.80 -1.30
CA THR A 101 3.49 9.05 -0.07
C THR A 101 2.46 9.38 1.01
N SER A 102 2.11 10.66 1.18
CA SER A 102 1.09 11.06 2.16
C SER A 102 -0.30 10.50 1.84
N GLU A 103 -0.69 10.48 0.56
CA GLU A 103 -1.97 9.92 0.11
C GLU A 103 -2.01 8.39 0.30
N THR A 104 -0.94 7.69 -0.05
CA THR A 104 -0.80 6.24 0.17
C THR A 104 -0.85 5.92 1.66
N GLN A 105 -0.19 6.71 2.50
CA GLN A 105 -0.19 6.50 3.94
C GLN A 105 -1.58 6.72 4.55
N ARG A 106 -2.34 7.71 4.07
CA ARG A 106 -3.74 7.92 4.46
C ARG A 106 -4.61 6.72 4.08
N ARG A 107 -4.53 6.25 2.84
CA ARG A 107 -5.27 5.05 2.37
C ARG A 107 -4.91 3.81 3.18
N LEU A 108 -3.63 3.63 3.51
CA LEU A 108 -3.17 2.52 4.36
C LEU A 108 -3.79 2.59 5.76
N GLN A 109 -3.95 3.79 6.33
CA GLN A 109 -4.60 3.96 7.62
C GLN A 109 -6.10 3.64 7.57
N GLU A 110 -6.79 4.07 6.51
CA GLU A 110 -8.21 3.76 6.25
C GLU A 110 -8.44 2.25 6.18
N VAL A 111 -7.67 1.55 5.32
CA VAL A 111 -7.76 0.08 5.18
C VAL A 111 -7.42 -0.64 6.50
N LYS A 112 -6.45 -0.14 7.27
CA LYS A 112 -6.14 -0.71 8.60
C LYS A 112 -7.26 -0.48 9.61
N ALA A 113 -8.03 0.60 9.49
CA ALA A 113 -9.19 0.84 10.34
C ALA A 113 -10.35 -0.10 9.95
N GLU A 114 -10.63 -0.24 8.66
CA GLU A 114 -11.63 -1.17 8.14
C GLU A 114 -11.33 -2.61 8.54
N LEU A 115 -10.08 -3.06 8.37
CA LEU A 115 -9.66 -4.40 8.76
C LEU A 115 -9.88 -4.65 10.26
N ARG A 116 -9.63 -3.64 11.11
CA ARG A 116 -9.87 -3.74 12.56
C ARG A 116 -11.36 -3.87 12.87
N GLU A 117 -12.20 -3.11 12.18
CA GLU A 117 -13.64 -3.18 12.40
C GLU A 117 -14.22 -4.50 11.92
N VAL A 118 -13.80 -5.00 10.75
CA VAL A 118 -14.19 -6.33 10.26
C VAL A 118 -13.76 -7.41 11.25
N LYS A 119 -12.51 -7.37 11.74
CA LYS A 119 -12.04 -8.34 12.76
C LYS A 119 -12.85 -8.30 14.05
N ARG A 120 -13.39 -7.14 14.41
CA ARG A 120 -14.21 -6.97 15.62
C ARG A 120 -15.63 -7.51 15.41
N ARG A 121 -16.28 -7.21 14.28
CA ARG A 121 -17.67 -7.62 13.99
C ARG A 121 -17.80 -9.08 13.59
N HIS A 122 -16.86 -9.62 12.82
CA HIS A 122 -16.92 -10.98 12.29
C HIS A 122 -17.24 -12.08 13.32
N PRO A 123 -16.65 -12.10 14.54
CA PRO A 123 -17.03 -13.10 15.54
C PRO A 123 -18.46 -12.91 16.06
N GLU A 124 -18.92 -11.67 16.22
CA GLU A 124 -20.29 -11.36 16.67
C GLU A 124 -21.30 -11.81 15.60
N ASP A 125 -21.05 -11.47 14.34
CA ASP A 125 -21.89 -11.86 13.20
C ASP A 125 -21.93 -13.39 13.03
N MET A 126 -20.79 -14.07 13.17
CA MET A 126 -20.74 -15.54 13.12
C MET A 126 -21.52 -16.17 14.27
N GLN A 127 -21.38 -15.66 15.50
CA GLN A 127 -22.09 -16.20 16.66
C GLN A 127 -23.61 -16.03 16.50
N SER A 128 -24.07 -14.87 16.03
CA SER A 128 -25.50 -14.66 15.73
C SER A 128 -26.00 -15.66 14.69
N ALA A 129 -25.26 -15.84 13.58
CA ALA A 129 -25.65 -16.79 12.54
C ALA A 129 -25.68 -18.24 13.05
N ILE A 130 -24.75 -18.63 13.92
CA ILE A 130 -24.74 -19.96 14.54
C ILE A 130 -25.98 -20.14 15.43
N GLN A 131 -26.29 -19.16 16.30
CA GLN A 131 -27.47 -19.23 17.18
C GLN A 131 -28.78 -19.32 16.39
N ASP A 132 -28.92 -18.55 15.32
CA ASP A 132 -30.11 -18.58 14.46
C ASP A 132 -30.27 -19.95 13.78
N LEU A 133 -29.17 -20.54 13.32
CA LEU A 133 -29.15 -21.87 12.73
C LEU A 133 -29.46 -22.96 13.75
N GLU A 134 -28.88 -22.89 14.96
CA GLU A 134 -29.15 -23.83 16.05
C GLU A 134 -30.62 -23.79 16.47
N SER A 135 -31.18 -22.59 16.64
CA SER A 135 -32.60 -22.41 16.96
C SER A 135 -33.51 -22.99 15.87
N SER A 136 -33.21 -22.68 14.61
CA SER A 136 -33.97 -23.19 13.46
C SER A 136 -33.88 -24.72 13.34
N PHE A 137 -32.70 -25.28 13.63
CA PHE A 137 -32.48 -26.73 13.60
C PHE A 137 -33.24 -27.43 14.72
N MET A 138 -33.15 -26.92 15.96
CA MET A 138 -33.89 -27.45 17.10
C MET A 138 -35.40 -27.44 16.86
N GLN A 139 -35.92 -26.34 16.30
CA GLN A 139 -37.35 -26.24 15.99
C GLN A 139 -37.78 -27.28 14.95
N ARG A 140 -37.03 -27.42 13.85
CA ARG A 140 -37.31 -28.44 12.83
C ARG A 140 -37.19 -29.87 13.37
N GLN A 141 -36.21 -30.13 14.23
CA GLN A 141 -36.04 -31.43 14.87
C GLN A 141 -37.24 -31.74 15.76
N GLN A 142 -37.70 -30.78 16.57
CA GLN A 142 -38.86 -30.94 17.42
C GLN A 142 -40.15 -31.19 16.61
N ASP A 143 -40.34 -30.46 15.51
CA ASP A 143 -41.47 -30.65 14.62
C ASP A 143 -41.47 -32.07 14.02
N GLN A 144 -40.31 -32.55 13.54
CA GLN A 144 -40.16 -33.91 13.03
C GLN A 144 -40.37 -34.99 14.09
N GLU A 145 -39.88 -34.78 15.32
CA GLU A 145 -40.12 -35.70 16.44
C GLU A 145 -41.62 -35.78 16.79
N GLN A 146 -42.34 -34.66 16.72
CA GLN A 146 -43.79 -34.64 16.92
C GLN A 146 -44.54 -35.39 15.81
N GLU A 147 -44.14 -35.19 14.54
CA GLU A 147 -44.71 -35.93 13.41
C GLU A 147 -44.47 -37.43 13.53
N LEU A 148 -43.25 -37.84 13.88
CA LEU A 148 -42.91 -39.25 14.10
C LEU A 148 -43.71 -39.87 15.25
N ARG A 149 -43.91 -39.13 16.35
CA ARG A 149 -44.76 -39.60 17.47
C ARG A 149 -46.20 -39.80 17.03
N LYS A 150 -46.80 -38.83 16.31
CA LYS A 150 -48.16 -38.96 15.79
C LYS A 150 -48.29 -40.18 14.87
N ALA A 151 -47.37 -40.34 13.92
CA ALA A 151 -47.36 -41.48 13.00
C ALA A 151 -47.18 -42.82 13.74
N SER A 152 -46.36 -42.84 14.79
CA SER A 152 -46.19 -44.02 15.64
C SER A 152 -47.48 -44.37 16.38
N ASP A 153 -48.14 -43.38 17.00
CA ASP A 153 -49.39 -43.57 17.72
C ASP A 153 -50.50 -44.09 16.77
N GLU A 154 -50.64 -43.48 15.60
CA GLU A 154 -51.56 -43.93 14.55
C GLU A 154 -51.27 -45.37 14.11
N ASN A 155 -49.99 -45.73 13.91
CA ASN A 155 -49.61 -47.09 13.55
C ASN A 155 -49.94 -48.09 14.66
N THR A 156 -49.71 -47.73 15.93
CA THR A 156 -50.10 -48.59 17.06
C THR A 156 -51.61 -48.78 17.16
N GLN A 157 -52.39 -47.72 16.90
CA GLN A 157 -53.85 -47.79 16.88
C GLN A 157 -54.34 -48.70 15.74
N LEU A 158 -53.86 -48.48 14.52
CA LEU A 158 -54.19 -49.32 13.37
C LEU A 158 -53.81 -50.79 13.59
N GLN A 159 -52.68 -51.07 14.24
CA GLN A 159 -52.31 -52.43 14.61
C GLN A 159 -53.25 -53.06 15.64
N GLN A 160 -53.76 -52.28 16.60
CA GLN A 160 -54.75 -52.76 17.55
C GLN A 160 -56.09 -53.04 16.87
N GLU A 161 -56.54 -52.14 15.99
CA GLU A 161 -57.77 -52.30 15.19
C GLU A 161 -57.66 -53.54 14.29
N LEU A 162 -56.54 -53.73 13.59
CA LEU A 162 -56.28 -54.94 12.80
C LEU A 162 -56.34 -56.22 13.63
N LYS A 163 -55.79 -56.21 14.85
CA LYS A 163 -55.86 -57.36 15.76
C LYS A 163 -57.29 -57.63 16.23
N GLN A 164 -58.06 -56.59 16.54
CA GLN A 164 -59.47 -56.72 16.92
C GLN A 164 -60.28 -57.30 15.77
N HIS A 165 -60.20 -56.73 14.57
CA HIS A 165 -60.87 -57.25 13.39
C HIS A 165 -60.48 -58.68 13.05
N ARG A 166 -59.19 -59.04 13.19
CA ARG A 166 -58.75 -60.42 13.00
C ARG A 166 -59.41 -61.37 14.02
N THR A 167 -59.50 -60.96 15.28
CA THR A 167 -60.16 -61.74 16.33
C THR A 167 -61.65 -61.88 16.07
N GLU A 168 -62.33 -60.81 15.66
CA GLU A 168 -63.73 -60.83 15.25
C GLU A 168 -63.96 -61.77 14.07
N MET A 169 -63.10 -61.68 13.04
CA MET A 169 -63.17 -62.54 11.86
C MET A 169 -63.01 -64.02 12.23
N ASP A 170 -62.08 -64.36 13.13
CA ASP A 170 -61.92 -65.73 13.63
C ASP A 170 -63.16 -66.23 14.42
N ILE A 171 -63.88 -65.34 15.11
CA ILE A 171 -65.12 -65.67 15.85
C ILE A 171 -66.29 -65.89 14.88
N TRP A 172 -66.53 -64.96 13.96
CA TRP A 172 -67.68 -64.99 13.05
C TRP A 172 -67.50 -65.99 11.92
N PHE A 173 -66.26 -66.21 11.48
CA PHE A 173 -65.88 -67.08 10.37
C PHE A 173 -64.75 -68.03 10.78
N PRO A 174 -65.02 -69.02 11.66
CA PRO A 174 -63.99 -69.94 12.10
C PRO A 174 -63.37 -70.68 10.92
N GLY A 175 -62.04 -70.61 10.81
CA GLY A 175 -61.31 -71.22 9.69
C GLY A 175 -61.40 -70.46 8.38
N PHE A 176 -61.77 -69.16 8.38
CA PHE A 176 -61.77 -68.28 7.21
C PHE A 176 -60.50 -68.39 6.37
N SER A 177 -59.34 -68.50 7.01
CA SER A 177 -58.05 -68.72 6.35
C SER A 177 -58.00 -69.93 5.42
N PHE A 178 -58.87 -70.93 5.60
CA PHE A 178 -58.93 -72.14 4.77
C PHE A 178 -59.83 -71.99 3.54
N TYR A 179 -60.72 -71.00 3.51
CA TYR A 179 -61.65 -70.78 2.39
C TYR A 179 -61.62 -69.36 1.80
N GLN A 180 -60.80 -68.44 2.33
CA GLN A 180 -60.65 -67.08 1.78
C GLN A 180 -60.20 -67.07 0.31
N ASP A 181 -59.40 -68.05 -0.09
CA ASP A 181 -58.85 -68.19 -1.46
C ASP A 181 -59.58 -69.29 -2.25
N SER A 182 -60.69 -69.81 -1.73
CA SER A 182 -61.45 -70.84 -2.44
C SER A 182 -62.28 -70.19 -3.56
N TYR A 183 -61.95 -70.53 -4.81
CA TYR A 183 -62.61 -70.00 -6.00
C TYR A 183 -63.99 -70.65 -6.14
N ILE A 184 -65.05 -69.91 -5.81
CA ILE A 184 -66.44 -70.32 -6.04
C ILE A 184 -66.72 -70.13 -7.53
N LYS A 185 -66.99 -71.23 -8.24
CA LYS A 185 -67.43 -71.23 -9.65
C LYS A 185 -68.90 -70.85 -9.78
#